data_AF-A0A5E4JTF1-F1
#
_entry.id   AF-A0A5E4JTF1-F1
#
_cell.length_a   1.000
_cell.length_b   1.000
_cell.length_c   1.000
_cell.angle_alpha   90.00
_cell.angle_beta   90.00
_cell.angle_gamma   90.00
#
_symmetry.space_group_name_H-M   'P 1'
#
loop_
_entity.id
_entity.type
_entity.pdbx_description
1 polymer ?
#
loop_
_entity_poly.entity_id
_entity_poly.type
_entity_poly.pdbx_seq_one_letter_code
_entity_poly.pdbx_strand_id
1 'polypeptide(L)'
;MEEVDNLIILLTEAKEAIVTNEPHKLKILSDQTIHSATIYQDTDSILVAVIVYSLGKITEREGYRLMEGWDEFYKTFVMNIDEGIKALEKRDEQKFIACLGAIRNSINTISGSLSNYIKDVFYKAEINKAFKLYEHGLSAEKTADLLGVSLWDLAGYIGQSTVSESHLNEAVPIKERVARAREIRKVKNIVLDAGPLISLTLTGTLFVLDRFKKQFPEIEFIITPQVKEETIDKAWIVKKYELEAVKLQNLIDRGIIKLSSDFIPHAQIEKETARIMKLANSAYRAGGENLKLIHTGEASCLAFGSLCKCENLIVVDERTVRLFSESPENLKAITERKLHMNVNYNPKNTKEFKDFSFIRSSELLFLAFELNLLDYSKEPKVLDALLYATKFSGNSISTKEIEEMKTLVISDSITKNNKPST
;
A
#
# COMPACT_ATOMS: atom_id res chain seq x y z
N MET A 1 -3.54 14.39 25.81
CA MET A 1 -3.27 15.74 26.36
C MET A 1 -2.23 16.43 25.49
N GLU A 2 -1.11 15.77 25.23
CA GLU A 2 -0.04 16.24 24.33
C GLU A 2 -0.49 16.47 22.87
N GLU A 3 -1.42 15.67 22.33
CA GLU A 3 -1.82 15.76 20.91
C GLU A 3 -2.65 17.00 20.56
N VAL A 4 -3.60 17.40 21.42
CA VAL A 4 -4.38 18.63 21.23
C VAL A 4 -3.47 19.86 21.26
N ASP A 5 -2.54 19.89 22.21
CA ASP A 5 -1.57 20.98 22.33
C ASP A 5 -0.65 21.05 21.09
N ASN A 6 -0.22 19.90 20.57
CA ASN A 6 0.55 19.83 19.33
C ASN A 6 -0.25 20.33 18.12
N LEU A 7 -1.54 19.98 18.00
CA LEU A 7 -2.40 20.49 16.93
C LEU A 7 -2.60 22.00 17.01
N ILE A 8 -2.75 22.57 18.22
CA ILE A 8 -2.85 24.02 18.42
C ILE A 8 -1.57 24.72 17.94
N ILE A 9 -0.40 24.24 18.35
CA ILE A 9 0.89 24.80 17.94
C ILE A 9 1.01 24.75 16.42
N LEU A 10 0.74 23.59 15.83
CA LEU A 10 0.85 23.38 14.39
C LEU A 10 -0.08 24.28 13.58
N LEU A 11 -1.36 24.39 13.97
CA LEU A 11 -2.33 25.23 13.26
C LEU A 11 -2.00 26.71 13.44
N THR A 12 -1.44 27.10 14.58
CA THR A 12 -0.96 28.47 14.82
C THR A 12 0.21 28.82 13.92
N GLU A 13 1.22 27.93 13.82
CA GLU A 13 2.35 28.11 12.90
C GLU A 13 1.92 28.06 11.44
N ALA A 14 0.94 27.22 11.09
CA ALA A 14 0.36 27.18 9.76
C ALA A 14 -0.35 28.50 9.44
N LYS A 15 -1.13 29.05 10.38
CA LYS A 15 -1.76 30.37 10.23
C LYS A 15 -0.74 31.47 10.00
N GLU A 16 0.35 31.48 10.76
CA GLU A 16 1.44 32.43 10.56
C GLU A 16 2.04 32.29 9.15
N ALA A 17 2.38 31.06 8.73
CA ALA A 17 2.94 30.77 7.41
C ALA A 17 2.01 31.20 6.26
N ILE A 18 0.68 31.13 6.45
CA ILE A 18 -0.30 31.63 5.48
C ILE A 18 -0.20 33.15 5.34
N VAL A 19 -0.12 33.85 6.48
CA VAL A 19 -0.06 35.33 6.53
C VAL A 19 1.27 35.85 5.97
N THR A 20 2.37 35.16 6.26
CA THR A 20 3.71 35.52 5.76
C THR A 20 3.98 35.01 4.34
N ASN A 21 3.02 34.31 3.73
CA ASN A 21 3.14 33.72 2.39
C ASN A 21 4.34 32.77 2.24
N GLU A 22 4.49 31.84 3.20
CA GLU A 22 5.56 30.83 3.26
C GLU A 22 5.02 29.41 2.94
N PRO A 23 4.69 29.10 1.67
CA PRO A 23 4.09 27.82 1.28
C PRO A 23 4.98 26.60 1.58
N HIS A 24 6.30 26.80 1.64
CA HIS A 24 7.24 25.75 1.99
C HIS A 24 7.13 25.34 3.47
N LYS A 25 6.94 26.31 4.38
CA LYS A 25 6.77 26.06 5.82
C LYS A 25 5.51 25.22 6.09
N LEU A 26 4.41 25.47 5.37
CA LEU A 26 3.19 24.66 5.45
C LEU A 26 3.44 23.18 5.12
N LYS A 27 4.24 22.89 4.07
CA LYS A 27 4.55 21.51 3.70
C LYS A 27 5.35 20.79 4.78
N ILE A 28 6.32 21.48 5.39
CA ILE A 28 7.11 20.95 6.52
C ILE A 28 6.21 20.63 7.72
N LEU A 29 5.37 21.59 8.12
CA LEU A 29 4.45 21.42 9.25
C LEU A 29 3.54 20.20 9.05
N SER A 30 3.00 20.07 7.85
CA SER A 30 2.17 18.93 7.50
C SER A 30 2.92 17.59 7.54
N ASP A 31 4.20 17.55 7.15
CA ASP A 31 5.01 16.32 7.26
C ASP A 31 5.30 15.95 8.73
N GLN A 32 5.47 16.94 9.60
CA GLN A 32 5.68 16.70 11.04
C GLN A 32 4.46 16.03 11.70
N THR A 33 3.24 16.37 11.28
CA THR A 33 2.00 15.74 11.79
C THR A 33 1.90 14.26 11.46
N ILE A 34 2.51 13.83 10.35
CA ILE A 34 2.41 12.43 9.90
C ILE A 34 3.07 11.47 10.89
N HIS A 35 4.12 11.92 11.58
CA HIS A 35 4.85 11.09 12.51
C HIS A 35 3.96 10.63 13.68
N SER A 36 3.32 11.57 14.38
CA SER A 36 2.38 11.26 15.46
C SER A 36 1.15 10.52 14.94
N ALA A 37 0.62 10.93 13.79
CA ALA A 37 -0.51 10.29 13.14
C ALA A 37 -0.23 8.81 12.78
N THR A 38 1.01 8.43 12.50
CA THR A 38 1.36 7.02 12.23
C THR A 38 1.21 6.16 13.49
N ILE A 39 1.59 6.70 14.65
CA ILE A 39 1.58 5.98 15.93
C ILE A 39 0.16 5.85 16.47
N TYR A 40 -0.55 6.98 16.57
CA TYR A 40 -1.90 7.01 17.16
C TYR A 40 -3.00 6.69 16.16
N GLN A 41 -2.74 6.80 14.85
CA GLN A 41 -3.72 6.63 13.78
C GLN A 41 -4.95 7.52 13.97
N ASP A 42 -4.73 8.71 14.55
CA ASP A 42 -5.74 9.74 14.75
C ASP A 42 -6.17 10.35 13.41
N THR A 43 -7.45 10.20 13.09
CA THR A 43 -8.02 10.65 11.82
C THR A 43 -8.00 12.17 11.68
N ASP A 44 -8.07 12.89 12.79
CA ASP A 44 -8.12 14.35 12.80
C ASP A 44 -6.75 14.95 12.48
N SER A 45 -5.69 14.42 13.09
CA SER A 45 -4.29 14.75 12.78
C SER A 45 -3.94 14.44 11.33
N ILE A 46 -4.41 13.31 10.81
CA ILE A 46 -4.24 12.95 9.40
C ILE A 46 -4.95 13.97 8.48
N LEU A 47 -6.18 14.36 8.81
CA LEU A 47 -6.95 15.34 8.04
C LEU A 47 -6.29 16.73 8.07
N VAL A 48 -5.79 17.16 9.23
CA VAL A 48 -5.02 18.39 9.39
C VAL A 48 -3.77 18.35 8.50
N ALA A 49 -3.03 17.24 8.49
CA ALA A 49 -1.86 17.09 7.63
C ALA A 49 -2.23 17.29 6.15
N VAL A 50 -3.32 16.67 5.67
CA VAL A 50 -3.80 16.83 4.29
C VAL A 50 -4.18 18.27 3.99
N ILE A 51 -4.95 18.92 4.87
CA ILE A 51 -5.41 20.31 4.70
C ILE A 51 -4.23 21.28 4.63
N VAL A 52 -3.28 21.17 5.56
CA VAL A 52 -2.10 22.05 5.64
C VAL A 52 -1.18 21.86 4.42
N TYR A 53 -0.98 20.62 3.97
CA TYR A 53 -0.21 20.35 2.74
C TYR A 53 -0.88 20.92 1.49
N SER A 54 -2.18 20.68 1.36
CA SER A 54 -2.98 21.16 0.23
C SER A 54 -2.87 22.67 0.13
N LEU A 55 -2.95 23.36 1.27
CA LEU A 55 -2.80 24.80 1.33
C LEU A 55 -1.42 25.25 0.86
N GLY A 56 -0.35 24.63 1.33
CA GLY A 56 1.01 24.94 0.86
C GLY A 56 1.17 24.78 -0.66
N LYS A 57 0.45 23.84 -1.28
CA LYS A 57 0.44 23.64 -2.75
C LYS A 57 -0.46 24.65 -3.47
N ILE A 58 -1.56 25.05 -2.86
CA ILE A 58 -2.51 26.02 -3.42
C ILE A 58 -1.91 27.43 -3.38
N THR A 59 -1.34 27.85 -2.25
CA THR A 59 -0.79 29.21 -2.07
C THR A 59 0.50 29.45 -2.85
N GLU A 60 1.27 28.39 -3.15
CA GLU A 60 2.45 28.40 -4.03
C GLU A 60 2.10 28.77 -5.49
N ARG A 61 0.84 28.55 -5.92
CA ARG A 61 0.41 28.82 -7.29
C ARG A 61 -0.20 30.22 -7.38
N GLU A 62 0.64 31.22 -7.63
CA GLU A 62 0.20 32.64 -7.72
C GLU A 62 -0.97 32.87 -8.69
N GLY A 63 -1.02 32.11 -9.80
CA GLY A 63 -2.10 32.20 -10.78
C GLY A 63 -3.50 31.89 -10.22
N TYR A 64 -3.60 31.10 -9.13
CA TYR A 64 -4.90 30.81 -8.50
C TYR A 64 -5.52 32.04 -7.85
N ARG A 65 -4.69 33.01 -7.44
CA ARG A 65 -5.13 34.25 -6.82
C ARG A 65 -5.92 35.16 -7.77
N LEU A 66 -5.75 34.94 -9.07
CA LEU A 66 -6.42 35.70 -10.13
C LEU A 66 -7.71 35.01 -10.61
N MET A 67 -8.02 33.82 -10.10
CA MET A 67 -9.19 33.04 -10.53
C MET A 67 -10.43 33.43 -9.72
N GLU A 68 -11.59 33.35 -10.38
CA GLU A 68 -12.88 33.58 -9.73
C GLU A 68 -13.09 32.62 -8.55
N GLY A 69 -13.61 33.14 -7.44
CA GLY A 69 -13.86 32.39 -6.21
C GLY A 69 -12.65 32.24 -5.27
N TRP A 70 -11.46 32.71 -5.66
CA TRP A 70 -10.25 32.65 -4.81
C TRP A 70 -10.43 33.37 -3.48
N ASP A 71 -10.85 34.64 -3.51
CA ASP A 71 -10.93 35.46 -2.29
C ASP A 71 -11.92 34.88 -1.27
N GLU A 72 -13.06 34.37 -1.75
CA GLU A 72 -14.07 33.72 -0.92
C GLU A 72 -13.53 32.41 -0.31
N PHE A 73 -12.88 31.58 -1.12
CA PHE A 73 -12.24 30.37 -0.65
C PHE A 73 -11.17 30.65 0.40
N TYR A 74 -10.24 31.55 0.09
CA TYR A 74 -9.13 31.88 0.97
C TYR A 74 -9.61 32.47 2.30
N LYS A 75 -10.58 33.39 2.26
CA LYS A 75 -11.19 33.97 3.47
C LYS A 75 -11.89 32.91 4.31
N THR A 76 -12.71 32.06 3.69
CA THR A 76 -13.41 30.96 4.39
C THR A 76 -12.43 30.01 5.02
N PHE A 77 -11.36 29.67 4.30
CA PHE A 77 -10.32 28.79 4.78
C PHE A 77 -9.61 29.36 6.02
N VAL A 78 -9.06 30.59 5.92
CA VAL A 78 -8.35 31.24 7.03
C VAL A 78 -9.24 31.41 8.26
N MET A 79 -10.51 31.77 8.06
CA MET A 79 -11.49 31.88 9.13
C MET A 79 -11.72 30.55 9.85
N ASN A 80 -11.87 29.44 9.12
CA ASN A 80 -12.11 28.14 9.74
C ASN A 80 -10.86 27.57 10.43
N ILE A 81 -9.65 27.89 9.97
CA ILE A 81 -8.41 27.57 10.72
C ILE A 81 -8.40 28.32 12.05
N ASP A 82 -8.72 29.62 12.05
CA ASP A 82 -8.77 30.44 13.27
C ASP A 82 -9.83 29.93 14.26
N GLU A 83 -11.03 29.60 13.78
CA GLU A 83 -12.09 29.02 14.62
C GLU A 83 -11.74 27.61 15.11
N GLY A 84 -11.02 26.82 14.30
CA GLY A 84 -10.50 25.51 14.69
C GLY A 84 -9.50 25.60 15.84
N ILE A 85 -8.56 26.55 15.78
CA ILE A 85 -7.60 26.81 16.88
C ILE A 85 -8.37 27.15 18.17
N LYS A 86 -9.31 28.11 18.11
CA LYS A 86 -10.13 28.49 19.28
C LYS A 86 -10.96 27.33 19.83
N ALA A 87 -11.44 26.44 18.96
CA ALA A 87 -12.18 25.25 19.37
C ALA A 87 -11.27 24.29 20.15
N LEU A 88 -10.07 24.00 19.64
CA LEU A 88 -9.09 23.17 20.34
C LEU A 88 -8.65 23.77 21.68
N GLU A 89 -8.41 25.08 21.76
CA GLU A 89 -8.10 25.78 23.02
C GLU A 89 -9.20 25.62 24.08
N LYS A 90 -10.46 25.58 23.63
CA LYS A 90 -11.65 25.33 24.47
C LYS A 90 -11.96 23.85 24.67
N ARG A 91 -11.18 22.95 24.06
CA ARG A 91 -11.39 21.50 24.04
C ARG A 91 -12.76 21.09 23.46
N ASP A 92 -13.22 21.84 22.46
CA ASP A 92 -14.45 21.58 21.72
C ASP A 92 -14.11 20.80 20.43
N GLU A 93 -13.93 19.48 20.58
CA GLU A 93 -13.58 18.57 19.47
C GLU A 93 -14.63 18.56 18.36
N GLN A 94 -15.92 18.61 18.72
CA GLN A 94 -17.00 18.62 17.73
C GLN A 94 -16.97 19.87 16.86
N LYS A 95 -16.74 21.05 17.48
CA LYS A 95 -16.58 22.29 16.73
C LYS A 95 -15.32 22.27 15.87
N PHE A 96 -14.22 21.68 16.36
CA PHE A 96 -13.01 21.53 15.58
C PHE A 96 -13.22 20.68 14.31
N ILE A 97 -13.84 19.50 14.45
CA ILE A 97 -14.21 18.64 13.32
C ILE A 97 -15.13 19.37 12.34
N ALA A 98 -16.09 20.15 12.84
CA ALA A 98 -16.96 20.97 12.00
C ALA A 98 -16.18 22.02 11.20
N CYS A 99 -15.13 22.62 11.76
CA CYS A 99 -14.26 23.57 11.05
C CYS A 99 -13.47 22.87 9.94
N LEU A 100 -12.92 21.67 10.18
CA LEU A 100 -12.24 20.88 9.14
C LEU A 100 -13.21 20.48 8.02
N GLY A 101 -14.44 20.09 8.38
CA GLY A 101 -15.51 19.81 7.43
C GLY A 101 -15.89 21.02 6.58
N ALA A 102 -15.97 22.21 7.20
CA ALA A 102 -16.24 23.46 6.49
C ALA A 102 -15.14 23.82 5.48
N ILE A 103 -13.86 23.62 5.84
CA ILE A 103 -12.72 23.78 4.92
C ILE A 103 -12.85 22.84 3.72
N ARG A 104 -13.16 21.56 3.96
CA ARG A 104 -13.33 20.59 2.87
C ARG A 104 -14.52 20.95 1.98
N ASN A 105 -15.61 21.41 2.58
CA ASN A 105 -16.83 21.76 1.85
C ASN A 105 -16.73 23.07 1.09
N SER A 106 -15.90 24.02 1.52
CA SER A 106 -15.70 25.27 0.77
C SER A 106 -15.11 25.04 -0.62
N ILE A 107 -14.47 23.89 -0.86
CA ILE A 107 -13.99 23.49 -2.19
C ILE A 107 -15.16 23.29 -3.17
N ASN A 108 -16.31 22.82 -2.67
CA ASN A 108 -17.50 22.56 -3.47
C ASN A 108 -18.33 23.81 -3.75
N THR A 109 -18.11 24.89 -3.01
CA THR A 109 -18.84 26.16 -3.18
C THR A 109 -18.19 27.08 -4.21
N ILE A 110 -16.91 26.86 -4.55
CA ILE A 110 -16.20 27.60 -5.60
C ILE A 110 -16.77 27.20 -6.97
N SER A 111 -17.13 28.20 -7.77
CA SER A 111 -17.54 28.01 -9.16
C SER A 111 -16.32 27.94 -10.11
N GLY A 112 -16.51 27.37 -11.29
CA GLY A 112 -15.52 27.41 -12.36
C GLY A 112 -14.33 26.46 -12.20
N SER A 113 -13.25 26.77 -12.94
CA SER A 113 -12.08 25.88 -13.06
C SER A 113 -11.23 25.79 -11.79
N LEU A 114 -11.27 26.81 -10.93
CA LEU A 114 -10.54 26.83 -9.66
C LEU A 114 -10.95 25.67 -8.74
N SER A 115 -12.26 25.35 -8.66
CA SER A 115 -12.76 24.23 -7.86
C SER A 115 -12.13 22.91 -8.29
N ASN A 116 -12.06 22.64 -9.60
CA ASN A 116 -11.47 21.40 -10.12
C ASN A 116 -9.98 21.30 -9.78
N TYR A 117 -9.25 22.40 -9.89
CA TYR A 117 -7.83 22.43 -9.52
C TYR A 117 -7.60 22.20 -8.03
N ILE A 118 -8.39 22.83 -7.16
CA ILE A 118 -8.27 22.65 -5.73
C ILE A 118 -8.64 21.20 -5.35
N LYS A 119 -9.71 20.63 -5.91
CA LYS A 119 -10.07 19.21 -5.72
C LYS A 119 -8.93 18.27 -6.08
N ASP A 120 -8.27 18.49 -7.22
CA ASP A 120 -7.10 17.71 -7.64
C ASP A 120 -5.92 17.87 -6.68
N VAL A 121 -5.68 19.07 -6.15
CA VAL A 121 -4.62 19.30 -5.15
C VAL A 121 -4.91 18.56 -3.86
N PHE A 122 -6.15 18.59 -3.36
CA PHE A 122 -6.55 17.85 -2.16
C PHE A 122 -6.41 16.34 -2.37
N TYR A 123 -6.89 15.81 -3.50
CA TYR A 123 -6.77 14.39 -3.81
C TYR A 123 -5.29 13.93 -3.87
N LYS A 124 -4.43 14.73 -4.52
CA LYS A 124 -2.98 14.45 -4.56
C LYS A 124 -2.32 14.59 -3.20
N ALA A 125 -2.82 15.47 -2.33
CA ALA A 125 -2.35 15.60 -0.96
C ALA A 125 -2.73 14.35 -0.15
N GLU A 126 -3.96 13.84 -0.28
CA GLU A 126 -4.40 12.59 0.35
C GLU A 126 -3.47 11.43 -0.08
N ILE A 127 -3.20 11.25 -1.38
CA ILE A 127 -2.27 10.21 -1.86
C ILE A 127 -0.85 10.42 -1.29
N ASN A 128 -0.35 11.65 -1.29
CA ASN A 128 0.97 11.96 -0.77
C ASN A 128 1.08 11.62 0.73
N LYS A 129 0.07 11.94 1.52
CA LYS A 129 0.05 11.64 2.96
C LYS A 129 -0.18 10.16 3.24
N ALA A 130 -0.94 9.45 2.40
CA ALA A 130 -1.05 7.99 2.49
C ALA A 130 0.31 7.33 2.27
N PHE A 131 1.06 7.81 1.27
CA PHE A 131 2.43 7.37 1.03
C PHE A 131 3.35 7.69 2.21
N LYS A 132 3.27 8.88 2.80
CA LYS A 132 4.08 9.24 3.97
C LYS A 132 3.80 8.35 5.18
N LEU A 133 2.54 8.06 5.47
CA LEU A 133 2.17 7.09 6.52
C LEU A 133 2.76 5.69 6.25
N TYR A 134 2.78 5.28 4.98
CA TYR A 134 3.40 4.01 4.57
C TYR A 134 4.94 4.03 4.73
N GLU A 135 5.59 5.15 4.39
CA GLU A 135 7.01 5.36 4.67
C GLU A 135 7.31 5.20 6.16
N HIS A 136 6.41 5.67 7.03
CA HIS A 136 6.53 5.55 8.49
C HIS A 136 6.12 4.18 9.06
N GLY A 137 5.65 3.24 8.24
CA GLY A 137 5.57 1.82 8.62
C GLY A 137 4.17 1.21 8.64
N LEU A 138 3.12 1.97 8.31
CA LEU A 138 1.80 1.37 8.07
C LEU A 138 1.78 0.59 6.74
N SER A 139 0.87 -0.38 6.62
CA SER A 139 0.65 -1.09 5.36
C SER A 139 -0.06 -0.20 4.33
N ALA A 140 0.14 -0.50 3.04
CA ALA A 140 -0.49 0.26 1.96
C ALA A 140 -2.03 0.23 2.03
N GLU A 141 -2.63 -0.92 2.36
CA GLU A 141 -4.07 -1.01 2.58
C GLU A 141 -4.53 -0.10 3.72
N LYS A 142 -3.81 -0.11 4.85
CA LYS A 142 -4.23 0.66 6.01
C LYS A 142 -4.17 2.16 5.74
N THR A 143 -3.15 2.63 5.03
CA THR A 143 -3.02 4.05 4.69
C THR A 143 -4.02 4.49 3.64
N ALA A 144 -4.33 3.63 2.67
CA ALA A 144 -5.38 3.87 1.69
C ALA A 144 -6.76 4.02 2.38
N ASP A 145 -7.06 3.12 3.32
CA ASP A 145 -8.29 3.15 4.13
C ASP A 145 -8.38 4.43 4.99
N LEU A 146 -7.31 4.77 5.73
CA LEU A 146 -7.27 5.97 6.60
C LEU A 146 -7.53 7.28 5.85
N LEU A 147 -7.10 7.36 4.58
CA LEU A 147 -7.26 8.57 3.77
C LEU A 147 -8.34 8.50 2.71
N GLY A 148 -9.04 7.37 2.59
CA GLY A 148 -10.06 7.17 1.58
C GLY A 148 -9.53 7.28 0.14
N VAL A 149 -8.26 6.93 -0.08
CA VAL A 149 -7.65 6.92 -1.42
C VAL A 149 -7.67 5.52 -2.01
N SER A 150 -7.64 5.42 -3.34
CA SER A 150 -7.54 4.13 -4.01
C SER A 150 -6.19 3.47 -3.75
N LEU A 151 -6.19 2.19 -3.39
CA LEU A 151 -4.96 1.39 -3.28
C LEU A 151 -4.16 1.40 -4.60
N TRP A 152 -4.87 1.51 -5.73
CA TRP A 152 -4.27 1.63 -7.06
C TRP A 152 -3.49 2.93 -7.26
N ASP A 153 -3.95 4.05 -6.69
CA ASP A 153 -3.23 5.33 -6.75
C ASP A 153 -1.98 5.26 -5.88
N LEU A 154 -2.12 4.69 -4.69
CA LEU A 154 -1.02 4.54 -3.75
C LEU A 154 0.08 3.61 -4.29
N ALA A 155 -0.28 2.49 -4.94
CA ALA A 155 0.67 1.54 -5.51
C ALA A 155 1.64 2.20 -6.51
N GLY A 156 1.12 3.05 -7.42
CA GLY A 156 1.95 3.81 -8.35
C GLY A 156 2.88 4.81 -7.66
N TYR A 157 2.45 5.39 -6.54
CA TYR A 157 3.27 6.31 -5.74
C TYR A 157 4.38 5.58 -4.98
N ILE A 158 4.05 4.44 -4.35
CA ILE A 158 5.03 3.57 -3.67
C ILE A 158 6.11 3.11 -4.64
N GLY A 159 5.72 2.69 -5.86
CA GLY A 159 6.65 2.18 -6.86
C GLY A 159 7.71 3.19 -7.32
N GLN A 160 7.42 4.49 -7.24
CA GLN A 160 8.35 5.58 -7.60
C GLN A 160 9.34 5.93 -6.47
N SER A 161 9.17 5.35 -5.28
CA SER A 161 9.97 5.66 -4.10
C SER A 161 11.24 4.80 -3.98
N THR A 162 12.17 5.23 -3.13
CA THR A 162 13.38 4.48 -2.78
C THR A 162 13.19 3.58 -1.55
N VAL A 163 11.96 3.43 -1.04
CA VAL A 163 11.64 2.67 0.19
C VAL A 163 12.08 1.21 0.10
N SER A 164 12.08 0.63 -1.10
CA SER A 164 12.51 -0.74 -1.37
C SER A 164 14.03 -0.94 -1.31
N GLU A 165 14.85 0.11 -1.37
CA GLU A 165 16.31 -0.02 -1.57
C GLU A 165 17.11 -0.36 -0.29
N SER A 166 16.49 -0.36 0.89
CA SER A 166 17.22 -0.64 2.14
C SER A 166 17.58 -2.12 2.30
N HIS A 167 18.82 -2.44 2.69
CA HIS A 167 19.24 -3.82 2.98
C HIS A 167 18.45 -4.50 4.11
N LEU A 168 17.87 -3.73 5.04
CA LEU A 168 17.01 -4.29 6.08
C LEU A 168 15.73 -4.93 5.51
N ASN A 169 15.41 -4.62 4.25
CA ASN A 169 14.26 -5.17 3.54
C ASN A 169 14.48 -6.60 3.04
N GLU A 170 15.73 -7.08 3.04
CA GLU A 170 16.10 -8.42 2.59
C GLU A 170 15.89 -9.42 3.74
N ALA A 171 14.77 -10.17 3.71
CA ALA A 171 14.47 -11.22 4.70
C ALA A 171 14.97 -12.60 4.23
N VAL A 172 14.60 -12.95 3.00
CA VAL A 172 14.92 -14.21 2.34
C VAL A 172 15.72 -13.88 1.09
N PRO A 173 16.88 -14.52 0.85
CA PRO A 173 17.67 -14.31 -0.36
C PRO A 173 16.86 -14.55 -1.62
N ILE A 174 17.09 -13.76 -2.66
CA ILE A 174 16.29 -13.82 -3.90
C ILE A 174 16.36 -15.21 -4.57
N LYS A 175 17.51 -15.87 -4.49
CA LYS A 175 17.71 -17.23 -5.01
C LYS A 175 16.77 -18.23 -4.35
N GLU A 176 16.54 -18.10 -3.04
CA GLU A 176 15.60 -18.96 -2.32
C GLU A 176 14.15 -18.61 -2.70
N ARG A 177 13.81 -17.32 -2.85
CA ARG A 177 12.47 -16.90 -3.28
C ARG A 177 12.13 -17.37 -4.70
N VAL A 178 13.09 -17.29 -5.62
CA VAL A 178 12.98 -17.85 -6.98
C VAL A 178 12.85 -19.37 -6.94
N ALA A 179 13.56 -20.05 -6.04
CA ALA A 179 13.39 -21.49 -5.86
C ALA A 179 11.96 -21.84 -5.40
N ARG A 180 11.38 -21.10 -4.45
CA ARG A 180 9.97 -21.25 -4.05
C ARG A 180 9.02 -21.03 -5.22
N ALA A 181 9.26 -20.02 -6.05
CA ALA A 181 8.47 -19.78 -7.26
C ALA A 181 8.56 -20.98 -8.22
N ARG A 182 9.75 -21.56 -8.44
CA ARG A 182 9.91 -22.75 -9.31
C ARG A 182 9.19 -23.99 -8.76
N GLU A 183 8.89 -24.03 -7.48
CA GLU A 183 8.10 -25.09 -6.83
C GLU A 183 6.58 -24.90 -6.96
N ILE A 184 6.11 -23.94 -7.78
CA ILE A 184 4.68 -23.66 -8.01
C ILE A 184 3.86 -24.92 -8.34
N ARG A 185 4.46 -25.91 -9.02
CA ARG A 185 3.80 -27.18 -9.39
C ARG A 185 3.52 -28.12 -8.22
N LYS A 186 4.12 -27.88 -7.05
CA LYS A 186 3.93 -28.68 -5.83
C LYS A 186 2.76 -28.17 -5.00
N VAL A 187 2.40 -26.89 -5.17
CA VAL A 187 1.29 -26.29 -4.42
C VAL A 187 -0.02 -26.50 -5.13
N LYS A 188 -1.10 -26.60 -4.36
CA LYS A 188 -2.46 -26.73 -4.89
C LYS A 188 -3.11 -25.36 -5.11
N ASN A 189 -2.85 -24.44 -4.19
CA ASN A 189 -3.45 -23.11 -4.22
C ASN A 189 -2.37 -22.03 -4.23
N ILE A 190 -2.63 -21.00 -5.04
CA ILE A 190 -1.89 -19.75 -5.04
C ILE A 190 -2.84 -18.66 -4.58
N VAL A 191 -2.60 -18.15 -3.38
CA VAL A 191 -3.41 -17.09 -2.78
C VAL A 191 -2.83 -15.75 -3.24
N LEU A 192 -3.64 -14.93 -3.91
CA LEU A 192 -3.24 -13.64 -4.43
C LEU A 192 -3.75 -12.54 -3.48
N ASP A 193 -2.82 -11.77 -2.95
CA ASP A 193 -3.11 -10.51 -2.26
C ASP A 193 -3.46 -9.40 -3.27
N ALA A 194 -3.92 -8.24 -2.78
CA ALA A 194 -4.26 -7.10 -3.63
C ALA A 194 -3.08 -6.54 -4.41
N GLY A 195 -1.91 -6.40 -3.77
CA GLY A 195 -0.72 -5.84 -4.41
C GLY A 195 -0.37 -6.54 -5.75
N PRO A 196 -0.21 -7.86 -5.78
CA PRO A 196 0.06 -8.59 -7.02
C PRO A 196 -1.02 -8.43 -8.10
N LEU A 197 -2.31 -8.40 -7.75
CA LEU A 197 -3.39 -8.20 -8.72
C LEU A 197 -3.28 -6.81 -9.36
N ILE A 198 -3.00 -5.79 -8.54
CA ILE A 198 -2.77 -4.41 -9.00
C ILE A 198 -1.54 -4.36 -9.90
N SER A 199 -0.39 -4.86 -9.43
CA SER A 199 0.88 -4.88 -10.16
C SER A 199 0.76 -5.57 -11.52
N LEU A 200 0.16 -6.77 -11.58
CA LEU A 200 -0.04 -7.51 -12.84
C LEU A 200 -0.99 -6.78 -13.79
N THR A 201 -2.01 -6.10 -13.26
CA THR A 201 -2.96 -5.35 -14.08
C THR A 201 -2.33 -4.08 -14.65
N LEU A 202 -1.63 -3.29 -13.82
CA LEU A 202 -0.97 -2.05 -14.23
C LEU A 202 0.17 -2.28 -15.23
N THR A 203 0.86 -3.43 -15.12
CA THR A 203 1.91 -3.81 -16.07
C THR A 203 1.38 -4.47 -17.35
N GLY A 204 0.07 -4.71 -17.45
CA GLY A 204 -0.52 -5.40 -18.60
C GLY A 204 -0.16 -6.89 -18.69
N THR A 205 0.29 -7.50 -17.60
CA THR A 205 0.75 -8.89 -17.54
C THR A 205 -0.24 -9.84 -16.91
N LEU A 206 -1.44 -9.37 -16.52
CA LEU A 206 -2.49 -10.16 -15.88
C LEU A 206 -2.85 -11.48 -16.61
N PHE A 207 -2.68 -11.54 -17.94
CA PHE A 207 -2.91 -12.73 -18.74
C PHE A 207 -2.03 -13.94 -18.35
N VAL A 208 -0.91 -13.72 -17.65
CA VAL A 208 -0.03 -14.81 -17.19
C VAL A 208 -0.76 -15.80 -16.29
N LEU A 209 -1.77 -15.37 -15.53
CA LEU A 209 -2.55 -16.25 -14.67
C LEU A 209 -3.31 -17.32 -15.47
N ASP A 210 -3.92 -16.92 -16.60
CA ASP A 210 -4.57 -17.86 -17.54
C ASP A 210 -3.55 -18.82 -18.17
N ARG A 211 -2.35 -18.34 -18.48
CA ARG A 211 -1.27 -19.17 -19.05
C ARG A 211 -0.75 -20.20 -18.04
N PHE A 212 -0.56 -19.79 -16.79
CA PHE A 212 -0.23 -20.71 -15.71
C PHE A 212 -1.33 -21.76 -15.51
N LYS A 213 -2.61 -21.35 -15.47
CA LYS A 213 -3.73 -22.29 -15.31
C LYS A 213 -3.82 -23.30 -16.47
N LYS A 214 -3.49 -22.88 -17.70
CA LYS A 214 -3.42 -23.78 -18.86
C LYS A 214 -2.27 -24.78 -18.77
N GLN A 215 -1.12 -24.34 -18.26
CA GLN A 215 0.06 -25.22 -18.12
C GLN A 215 -0.04 -26.14 -16.90
N PHE A 216 -0.65 -25.67 -15.81
CA PHE A 216 -0.83 -26.36 -14.53
C PHE A 216 -2.30 -26.31 -14.10
N PRO A 217 -3.19 -27.12 -14.71
CA PRO A 217 -4.63 -27.09 -14.44
C PRO A 217 -5.02 -27.36 -12.99
N GLU A 218 -4.17 -28.09 -12.26
CA GLU A 218 -4.33 -28.45 -10.85
C GLU A 218 -4.20 -27.27 -9.88
N ILE A 219 -3.55 -26.19 -10.31
CA ILE A 219 -3.31 -25.02 -9.48
C ILE A 219 -4.54 -24.12 -9.49
N GLU A 220 -5.05 -23.77 -8.32
CA GLU A 220 -6.12 -22.79 -8.17
C GLU A 220 -5.55 -21.43 -7.75
N PHE A 221 -5.84 -20.37 -8.53
CA PHE A 221 -5.61 -19.00 -8.08
C PHE A 221 -6.79 -18.55 -7.24
N ILE A 222 -6.51 -18.07 -6.03
CA ILE A 222 -7.53 -17.78 -5.03
C ILE A 222 -7.37 -16.35 -4.55
N ILE A 223 -8.48 -15.63 -4.46
CA ILE A 223 -8.56 -14.35 -3.74
C ILE A 223 -9.60 -14.45 -2.63
N THR A 224 -9.45 -13.67 -1.57
CA THR A 224 -10.47 -13.57 -0.54
C THR A 224 -11.54 -12.54 -0.90
N PRO A 225 -12.72 -12.59 -0.28
CA PRO A 225 -13.74 -11.55 -0.45
C PRO A 225 -13.22 -10.14 -0.14
N GLN A 226 -12.34 -10.01 0.86
CA GLN A 226 -11.71 -8.73 1.22
C GLN A 226 -10.79 -8.21 0.10
N VAL A 227 -9.96 -9.10 -0.48
CA VAL A 227 -9.12 -8.74 -1.63
C VAL A 227 -9.96 -8.39 -2.87
N LYS A 228 -11.08 -9.08 -3.09
CA LYS A 228 -12.02 -8.73 -4.15
C LYS A 228 -12.63 -7.33 -3.92
N GLU A 229 -13.02 -7.03 -2.69
CA GLU A 229 -13.63 -5.74 -2.35
C GLU A 229 -12.69 -4.57 -2.71
N GLU A 230 -11.41 -4.67 -2.34
CA GLU A 230 -10.46 -3.58 -2.55
C GLU A 230 -9.93 -3.48 -3.99
N THR A 231 -9.74 -4.61 -4.67
CA THR A 231 -9.17 -4.62 -6.02
C THR A 231 -10.22 -4.51 -7.12
N ILE A 232 -11.47 -4.92 -6.87
CA ILE A 232 -12.53 -4.93 -7.88
C ILE A 232 -13.66 -4.00 -7.47
N ASP A 233 -14.28 -4.22 -6.32
CA ASP A 233 -15.56 -3.56 -5.99
C ASP A 233 -15.37 -2.05 -5.76
N LYS A 234 -14.34 -1.66 -4.99
CA LYS A 234 -13.96 -0.25 -4.81
C LYS A 234 -13.41 0.36 -6.11
N ALA A 235 -12.64 -0.41 -6.87
CA ALA A 235 -12.07 0.05 -8.14
C ALA A 235 -13.14 0.35 -9.20
N TRP A 236 -14.26 -0.39 -9.20
CA TRP A 236 -15.39 -0.19 -10.11
C TRP A 236 -16.04 1.20 -9.95
N ILE A 237 -16.07 1.71 -8.72
CA ILE A 237 -16.67 3.01 -8.39
C ILE A 237 -15.77 4.15 -8.91
N VAL A 238 -14.45 3.95 -8.92
CA VAL A 238 -13.48 4.95 -9.34
C VAL A 238 -13.32 4.91 -10.85
N LYS A 239 -13.81 5.93 -11.56
CA LYS A 239 -13.79 5.99 -13.04
C LYS A 239 -12.40 5.77 -13.68
N LYS A 240 -11.33 6.14 -12.97
CA LYS A 240 -9.95 5.90 -13.39
C LYS A 240 -9.59 4.41 -13.48
N TYR A 241 -10.20 3.55 -12.65
CA TYR A 241 -9.86 2.13 -12.47
C TYR A 241 -10.96 1.16 -12.90
N GLU A 242 -12.02 1.67 -13.53
CA GLU A 242 -13.17 0.86 -13.95
C GLU A 242 -12.75 -0.24 -14.96
N LEU A 243 -11.82 0.07 -15.86
CA LEU A 243 -11.32 -0.93 -16.83
C LEU A 243 -10.48 -2.02 -16.16
N GLU A 244 -9.65 -1.65 -15.19
CA GLU A 244 -8.84 -2.56 -14.38
C GLU A 244 -9.75 -3.52 -13.60
N ALA A 245 -10.81 -3.01 -12.97
CA ALA A 245 -11.82 -3.81 -12.28
C ALA A 245 -12.52 -4.81 -13.22
N VAL A 246 -12.92 -4.37 -14.42
CA VAL A 246 -13.54 -5.24 -15.43
C VAL A 246 -12.60 -6.38 -15.86
N LYS A 247 -11.30 -6.09 -16.04
CA LYS A 247 -10.31 -7.13 -16.40
C LYS A 247 -10.15 -8.19 -15.31
N LEU A 248 -10.10 -7.77 -14.05
CA LEU A 248 -10.03 -8.70 -12.91
C LEU A 248 -11.30 -9.52 -12.75
N GLN A 249 -12.48 -8.88 -12.86
CA GLN A 249 -13.76 -9.57 -12.79
C GLN A 249 -13.90 -10.60 -13.91
N ASN A 250 -13.41 -10.30 -15.12
CA ASN A 250 -13.42 -11.28 -16.22
C ASN A 250 -12.62 -12.56 -15.90
N LEU A 251 -11.53 -12.47 -15.13
CA LEU A 251 -10.80 -13.67 -14.70
C LEU A 251 -11.60 -14.51 -13.70
N ILE A 252 -12.38 -13.86 -12.83
CA ILE A 252 -13.30 -14.54 -11.90
C ILE A 252 -14.43 -15.22 -12.69
N ASP A 253 -15.07 -14.50 -13.61
CA ASP A 253 -16.17 -15.02 -14.42
C ASP A 253 -15.75 -16.23 -15.27
N ARG A 254 -14.49 -16.24 -15.72
CA ARG A 254 -13.89 -17.37 -16.46
C ARG A 254 -13.40 -18.51 -15.58
N GLY A 255 -13.46 -18.37 -14.25
CA GLY A 255 -12.97 -19.35 -13.29
C GLY A 255 -11.45 -19.51 -13.27
N ILE A 256 -10.71 -18.52 -13.79
CA ILE A 256 -9.24 -18.48 -13.70
C ILE A 256 -8.82 -18.12 -12.28
N ILE A 257 -9.52 -17.15 -11.68
CA ILE A 257 -9.44 -16.81 -10.25
C ILE A 257 -10.72 -17.30 -9.57
N LYS A 258 -10.59 -17.94 -8.42
CA LYS A 258 -11.71 -18.40 -7.60
C LYS A 258 -11.78 -17.66 -6.27
N LEU A 259 -12.96 -17.59 -5.68
CA LEU A 259 -13.11 -16.99 -4.36
C LEU A 259 -12.77 -18.02 -3.29
N SER A 260 -12.10 -17.60 -2.23
CA SER A 260 -11.79 -18.48 -1.10
C SER A 260 -13.05 -19.07 -0.46
N SER A 261 -14.19 -18.37 -0.56
CA SER A 261 -15.52 -18.83 -0.14
C SER A 261 -16.00 -20.10 -0.84
N ASP A 262 -15.46 -20.41 -2.02
CA ASP A 262 -15.79 -21.63 -2.77
C ASP A 262 -15.17 -22.89 -2.12
N PHE A 263 -14.17 -22.69 -1.25
CA PHE A 263 -13.41 -23.76 -0.61
C PHE A 263 -13.66 -23.83 0.90
N ILE A 264 -13.82 -22.67 1.54
CA ILE A 264 -13.98 -22.53 2.99
C ILE A 264 -15.10 -21.53 3.25
N PRO A 265 -16.07 -21.84 4.13
CA PRO A 265 -17.18 -20.92 4.41
C PRO A 265 -16.69 -19.55 4.87
N HIS A 266 -17.28 -18.49 4.31
CA HIS A 266 -16.86 -17.11 4.57
C HIS A 266 -16.75 -16.77 6.07
N ALA A 267 -17.74 -17.18 6.87
CA ALA A 267 -17.73 -16.96 8.32
C ALA A 267 -16.53 -17.60 9.05
N GLN A 268 -15.98 -18.71 8.53
CA GLN A 268 -14.77 -19.31 9.10
C GLN A 268 -13.54 -18.49 8.74
N ILE A 269 -13.45 -17.99 7.50
CA ILE A 269 -12.39 -17.10 7.06
C ILE A 269 -12.41 -15.82 7.89
N GLU A 270 -13.56 -15.15 8.03
CA GLU A 270 -13.68 -13.91 8.81
C GLU A 270 -13.26 -14.10 10.27
N LYS A 271 -13.69 -15.20 10.90
CA LYS A 271 -13.30 -15.53 12.28
C LYS A 271 -11.79 -15.70 12.40
N GLU A 272 -11.18 -16.41 11.46
CA GLU A 272 -9.74 -16.63 11.46
C GLU A 272 -8.95 -15.35 11.11
N THR A 273 -9.45 -14.52 10.20
CA THR A 273 -8.92 -13.20 9.89
C THR A 273 -8.88 -12.32 11.13
N ALA A 274 -9.98 -12.26 11.90
CA ALA A 274 -10.03 -11.50 13.14
C ALA A 274 -9.01 -12.02 14.18
N ARG A 275 -8.81 -13.34 14.26
CA ARG A 275 -7.80 -13.97 15.13
C ARG A 275 -6.38 -13.58 14.71
N ILE A 276 -6.06 -13.72 13.42
CA ILE A 276 -4.76 -13.37 12.83
C ILE A 276 -4.46 -11.89 13.02
N MET A 277 -5.41 -10.99 12.72
CA MET A 277 -5.22 -9.56 12.93
C MET A 277 -4.94 -9.24 14.41
N LYS A 278 -5.68 -9.85 15.34
CA LYS A 278 -5.47 -9.63 16.77
C LYS A 278 -4.07 -10.06 17.21
N LEU A 279 -3.59 -11.21 16.74
CA LEU A 279 -2.23 -11.68 17.03
C LEU A 279 -1.18 -10.78 16.39
N ALA A 280 -1.34 -10.48 15.11
CA ALA A 280 -0.40 -9.67 14.35
C ALA A 280 -0.24 -8.27 14.91
N ASN A 281 -1.37 -7.57 15.12
CA ASN A 281 -1.40 -6.20 15.59
C ASN A 281 -1.13 -6.06 17.10
N SER A 282 -0.92 -7.17 17.83
CA SER A 282 -0.41 -7.14 19.21
C SER A 282 1.04 -7.62 19.34
N ALA A 283 1.70 -7.96 18.22
CA ALA A 283 3.07 -8.43 18.22
C ALA A 283 4.10 -7.31 18.43
N TYR A 284 3.78 -6.08 18.03
CA TYR A 284 4.67 -4.92 18.09
C TYR A 284 4.01 -3.76 18.83
N ARG A 285 4.77 -3.09 19.70
CA ARG A 285 4.30 -1.91 20.46
C ARG A 285 5.30 -0.77 20.41
N ALA A 286 4.81 0.45 20.17
CA ALA A 286 5.60 1.68 20.24
C ALA A 286 4.80 2.76 20.96
N GLY A 287 5.45 3.61 21.76
CA GLY A 287 4.78 4.69 22.47
C GLY A 287 3.68 4.25 23.44
N GLY A 288 3.71 3.00 23.92
CA GLY A 288 2.65 2.42 24.77
C GLY A 288 1.50 1.77 23.99
N GLU A 289 1.41 2.01 22.68
CA GLU A 289 0.33 1.52 21.82
C GLU A 289 0.75 0.31 20.98
N ASN A 290 -0.26 -0.46 20.56
CA ASN A 290 -0.10 -1.58 19.64
C ASN A 290 0.01 -1.08 18.19
N LEU A 291 1.04 -1.51 17.47
CA LEU A 291 1.21 -1.16 16.07
C LEU A 291 0.33 -2.05 15.20
N LYS A 292 -0.63 -1.43 14.50
CA LYS A 292 -1.50 -2.12 13.55
C LYS A 292 -0.79 -2.23 12.19
N LEU A 293 0.10 -3.22 12.07
CA LEU A 293 0.96 -3.41 10.91
C LEU A 293 0.33 -4.26 9.80
N ILE A 294 -0.63 -5.12 10.13
CA ILE A 294 -1.34 -5.98 9.17
C ILE A 294 -2.80 -5.56 9.09
N HIS A 295 -3.31 -5.48 7.86
CA HIS A 295 -4.68 -5.11 7.55
C HIS A 295 -5.54 -6.32 7.14
N THR A 296 -6.83 -6.10 6.91
CA THR A 296 -7.80 -7.18 6.72
C THR A 296 -7.58 -7.96 5.43
N GLY A 297 -7.15 -7.34 4.32
CA GLY A 297 -6.88 -8.02 3.05
C GLY A 297 -5.75 -9.04 3.23
N GLU A 298 -4.58 -8.56 3.64
CA GLU A 298 -3.41 -9.35 4.02
C GLU A 298 -3.74 -10.49 5.02
N ALA A 299 -4.42 -10.16 6.13
CA ALA A 299 -4.78 -11.12 7.17
C ALA A 299 -5.77 -12.18 6.67
N SER A 300 -6.63 -11.84 5.71
CA SER A 300 -7.56 -12.80 5.10
C SER A 300 -6.84 -13.82 4.23
N CYS A 301 -5.78 -13.42 3.52
CA CYS A 301 -4.93 -14.32 2.76
C CYS A 301 -4.23 -15.34 3.68
N LEU A 302 -3.67 -14.87 4.80
CA LEU A 302 -3.08 -15.73 5.82
C LEU A 302 -4.12 -16.66 6.47
N ALA A 303 -5.33 -16.15 6.74
CA ALA A 303 -6.42 -16.93 7.32
C ALA A 303 -6.83 -18.08 6.41
N PHE A 304 -7.01 -17.80 5.12
CA PHE A 304 -7.29 -18.84 4.14
C PHE A 304 -6.14 -19.85 4.09
N GLY A 305 -4.89 -19.40 4.02
CA GLY A 305 -3.71 -20.27 4.00
C GLY A 305 -3.59 -21.18 5.23
N SER A 306 -4.02 -20.70 6.40
CA SER A 306 -4.01 -21.48 7.66
C SER A 306 -5.13 -22.53 7.71
N LEU A 307 -6.33 -22.17 7.25
CA LEU A 307 -7.49 -23.07 7.26
C LEU A 307 -7.42 -24.12 6.14
N CYS A 308 -6.78 -23.78 5.02
CA CYS A 308 -6.66 -24.68 3.88
C CYS A 308 -5.57 -25.72 4.15
N LYS A 309 -5.98 -26.95 4.45
CA LYS A 309 -5.11 -28.10 4.82
C LYS A 309 -4.31 -28.68 3.63
N CYS A 310 -3.70 -27.82 2.81
CA CYS A 310 -2.81 -28.21 1.72
C CYS A 310 -1.66 -27.21 1.61
N GLU A 311 -0.64 -27.55 0.82
CA GLU A 311 0.45 -26.62 0.52
C GLU A 311 -0.09 -25.43 -0.29
N ASN A 312 0.05 -24.23 0.31
CA ASN A 312 -0.37 -22.97 -0.27
C ASN A 312 0.86 -22.10 -0.52
N LEU A 313 0.85 -21.37 -1.63
CA LEU A 313 1.79 -20.29 -1.89
C LEU A 313 1.05 -18.97 -1.86
N ILE A 314 1.54 -18.00 -1.09
CA ILE A 314 0.94 -16.67 -1.02
C ILE A 314 1.77 -15.72 -1.87
N VAL A 315 1.12 -15.04 -2.82
CA VAL A 315 1.72 -13.96 -3.60
C VAL A 315 1.35 -12.65 -2.91
N VAL A 316 2.35 -11.92 -2.44
CA VAL A 316 2.17 -10.63 -1.75
C VAL A 316 3.32 -9.70 -2.11
N ASP A 317 2.98 -8.51 -2.60
CA ASP A 317 3.94 -7.49 -3.00
C ASP A 317 4.39 -6.64 -1.81
N GLU A 318 3.54 -6.52 -0.80
CA GLU A 318 3.80 -5.81 0.44
C GLU A 318 4.94 -6.48 1.23
N ARG A 319 5.82 -5.66 1.79
CA ARG A 319 6.99 -6.11 2.54
C ARG A 319 6.61 -6.47 3.97
N THR A 320 5.73 -5.71 4.60
CA THR A 320 5.42 -5.82 6.03
C THR A 320 4.91 -7.22 6.40
N VAL A 321 3.95 -7.76 5.63
CA VAL A 321 3.39 -9.11 5.83
C VAL A 321 4.46 -10.19 5.67
N ARG A 322 5.33 -10.08 4.67
CA ARG A 322 6.41 -11.05 4.44
C ARG A 322 7.41 -11.01 5.60
N LEU A 323 7.88 -9.84 5.99
CA LEU A 323 8.81 -9.71 7.11
C LEU A 323 8.20 -10.19 8.44
N PHE A 324 6.89 -10.00 8.61
CA PHE A 324 6.18 -10.49 9.80
C PHE A 324 6.33 -12.00 9.97
N SER A 325 6.42 -12.74 8.87
CA SER A 325 6.64 -14.19 8.88
C SER A 325 8.13 -14.57 8.76
N GLU A 326 8.81 -14.00 7.78
CA GLU A 326 10.15 -14.41 7.34
C GLU A 326 11.26 -13.89 8.26
N SER A 327 11.13 -12.66 8.77
CA SER A 327 12.13 -12.05 9.67
C SER A 327 11.50 -11.00 10.62
N PRO A 328 10.79 -11.45 11.67
CA PRO A 328 10.12 -10.55 12.61
C PRO A 328 11.05 -9.54 13.31
N GLU A 329 12.31 -9.92 13.53
CA GLU A 329 13.32 -9.04 14.15
C GLU A 329 13.78 -7.94 13.18
N ASN A 330 13.90 -8.24 11.88
CA ASN A 330 14.16 -7.20 10.88
C ASN A 330 12.97 -6.24 10.78
N LEU A 331 11.74 -6.75 10.89
CA LEU A 331 10.55 -5.89 10.94
C LEU A 331 10.59 -4.94 12.14
N LYS A 332 10.98 -5.43 13.33
CA LYS A 332 11.21 -4.59 14.52
C LYS A 332 12.21 -3.48 14.19
N ALA A 333 13.41 -3.82 13.70
CA ALA A 333 14.46 -2.85 13.42
C ALA A 333 14.07 -1.81 12.36
N ILE A 334 13.36 -2.21 11.30
CA ILE A 334 12.83 -1.30 10.29
C ILE A 334 11.81 -0.34 10.90
N THR A 335 10.91 -0.88 11.72
CA THR A 335 9.85 -0.09 12.37
C THR A 335 10.44 0.91 13.36
N GLU A 336 11.45 0.53 14.14
CA GLU A 336 12.19 1.43 15.04
C GLU A 336 12.85 2.58 14.27
N ARG A 337 13.48 2.27 13.12
CA ARG A 337 14.11 3.27 12.27
C ARG A 337 13.10 4.24 11.66
N LYS A 338 11.94 3.75 11.22
CA LYS A 338 10.88 4.54 10.57
C LYS A 338 10.10 5.42 11.57
N LEU A 339 9.87 4.89 12.77
CA LEU A 339 9.17 5.59 13.85
C LEU A 339 10.10 6.39 14.75
N HIS A 340 11.43 6.35 14.55
CA HIS A 340 12.39 7.03 15.42
C HIS A 340 12.16 6.75 16.93
N MET A 341 11.68 5.55 17.25
CA MET A 341 11.24 5.15 18.58
C MET A 341 11.59 3.68 18.83
N ASN A 342 11.76 3.31 20.10
CA ASN A 342 11.92 1.91 20.47
C ASN A 342 10.61 1.14 20.27
N VAL A 343 10.71 -0.05 19.70
CA VAL A 343 9.57 -0.95 19.44
C VAL A 343 9.76 -2.20 20.30
N ASN A 344 8.77 -2.49 21.14
CA ASN A 344 8.72 -3.73 21.89
C ASN A 344 8.11 -4.83 21.01
N TYR A 345 8.77 -5.98 20.94
CA TYR A 345 8.37 -7.11 20.12
C TYR A 345 8.05 -8.34 20.97
N ASN A 346 6.90 -8.98 20.71
CA ASN A 346 6.47 -10.21 21.37
C ASN A 346 6.59 -11.43 20.43
N PRO A 347 7.63 -12.27 20.57
CA PRO A 347 7.88 -13.39 19.68
C PRO A 347 6.87 -14.52 19.79
N LYS A 348 6.05 -14.57 20.86
CA LYS A 348 4.98 -15.56 20.96
C LYS A 348 3.91 -15.35 19.90
N ASN A 349 3.67 -14.09 19.52
CA ASN A 349 2.60 -13.72 18.61
C ASN A 349 2.96 -13.90 17.12
N THR A 350 4.23 -14.12 16.78
CA THR A 350 4.70 -14.36 15.40
C THR A 350 4.99 -15.82 15.10
N LYS A 351 4.98 -16.69 16.13
CA LYS A 351 5.35 -18.10 15.98
C LYS A 351 4.49 -18.84 14.94
N GLU A 352 3.20 -18.55 14.91
CA GLU A 352 2.23 -19.17 13.99
C GLU A 352 2.36 -18.71 12.54
N PHE A 353 3.14 -17.67 12.29
CA PHE A 353 3.29 -17.10 10.96
C PHE A 353 4.46 -17.70 10.19
N LYS A 354 5.31 -18.52 10.82
CA LYS A 354 6.54 -19.04 10.20
C LYS A 354 6.32 -20.05 9.08
N ASP A 355 5.14 -20.67 9.03
CA ASP A 355 4.86 -21.77 8.12
C ASP A 355 4.31 -21.29 6.76
N PHE A 356 4.14 -19.99 6.58
CA PHE A 356 3.68 -19.42 5.31
C PHE A 356 4.83 -19.26 4.31
N SER A 357 4.58 -19.65 3.06
CA SER A 357 5.50 -19.45 1.95
C SER A 357 5.05 -18.27 1.09
N PHE A 358 5.98 -17.34 0.84
CA PHE A 358 5.71 -16.13 0.07
C PHE A 358 6.58 -15.98 -1.17
N ILE A 359 5.96 -15.55 -2.25
CA ILE A 359 6.60 -14.92 -3.42
C ILE A 359 5.94 -13.57 -3.70
N ARG A 360 6.50 -12.79 -4.62
CA ARG A 360 5.88 -11.55 -5.11
C ARG A 360 5.46 -11.69 -6.58
N SER A 361 4.77 -10.68 -7.09
CA SER A 361 4.46 -10.59 -8.53
C SER A 361 5.72 -10.60 -9.40
N SER A 362 6.85 -10.02 -8.93
CA SER A 362 8.15 -10.08 -9.60
C SER A 362 8.67 -11.51 -9.79
N GLU A 363 8.59 -12.37 -8.77
CA GLU A 363 9.00 -13.78 -8.91
C GLU A 363 8.02 -14.60 -9.74
N LEU A 364 6.72 -14.28 -9.69
CA LEU A 364 5.72 -14.92 -10.55
C LEU A 364 5.98 -14.59 -12.04
N LEU A 365 6.30 -13.33 -12.36
CA LEU A 365 6.66 -12.93 -13.72
C LEU A 365 8.01 -13.48 -14.17
N PHE A 366 8.99 -13.55 -13.26
CA PHE A 366 10.25 -14.24 -13.53
C PHE A 366 10.00 -15.70 -13.93
N LEU A 367 9.17 -16.42 -13.19
CA LEU A 367 8.81 -17.79 -13.52
C LEU A 367 8.05 -17.88 -14.85
N ALA A 368 7.12 -16.97 -15.12
CA ALA A 368 6.42 -16.90 -16.40
C ALA A 368 7.39 -16.71 -17.57
N PHE A 369 8.42 -15.86 -17.40
CA PHE A 369 9.51 -15.68 -18.34
C PHE A 369 10.31 -16.98 -18.55
N GLU A 370 10.71 -17.66 -17.47
CA GLU A 370 11.43 -18.95 -17.57
C GLU A 370 10.63 -20.01 -18.31
N LEU A 371 9.32 -20.10 -18.06
CA LEU A 371 8.43 -21.08 -18.63
C LEU A 371 7.91 -20.74 -20.04
N ASN A 372 8.31 -19.59 -20.61
CA ASN A 372 7.83 -19.13 -21.91
C ASN A 372 6.31 -18.86 -21.95
N LEU A 373 5.75 -18.33 -20.85
CA LEU A 373 4.33 -18.02 -20.73
C LEU A 373 3.98 -16.58 -21.15
N LEU A 374 4.98 -15.81 -21.57
CA LEU A 374 4.83 -14.44 -22.03
C LEU A 374 4.85 -14.39 -23.56
N ASP A 375 4.08 -13.48 -24.14
CA ASP A 375 4.03 -13.25 -25.59
C ASP A 375 5.21 -12.37 -26.09
N TYR A 376 6.36 -12.42 -25.40
CA TYR A 376 7.58 -11.64 -25.67
C TYR A 376 8.79 -12.56 -25.90
N SER A 377 9.86 -12.02 -26.50
CA SER A 377 11.12 -12.77 -26.67
C SER A 377 11.80 -13.07 -25.32
N LYS A 378 12.54 -14.18 -25.25
CA LYS A 378 13.34 -14.57 -24.07
C LYS A 378 14.67 -13.81 -23.97
N GLU A 379 14.60 -12.50 -24.14
CA GLU A 379 15.78 -11.64 -24.06
C GLU A 379 15.99 -11.11 -22.64
N PRO A 380 17.24 -10.95 -22.17
CA PRO A 380 17.52 -10.36 -20.86
C PRO A 380 16.86 -8.99 -20.66
N LYS A 381 16.71 -8.20 -21.73
CA LYS A 381 16.07 -6.90 -21.70
C LYS A 381 14.56 -6.97 -21.42
N VAL A 382 13.90 -8.05 -21.85
CA VAL A 382 12.48 -8.28 -21.55
C VAL A 382 12.31 -8.59 -20.07
N LEU A 383 13.17 -9.45 -19.51
CA LEU A 383 13.14 -9.75 -18.07
C LEU A 383 13.38 -8.49 -17.23
N ASP A 384 14.38 -7.69 -17.60
CA ASP A 384 14.66 -6.40 -16.97
C ASP A 384 13.43 -5.48 -16.98
N ALA A 385 12.81 -5.30 -18.15
CA ALA A 385 11.61 -4.48 -18.30
C ALA A 385 10.44 -4.98 -17.43
N LEU A 386 10.21 -6.29 -17.36
CA LEU A 386 9.14 -6.87 -16.54
C LEU A 386 9.36 -6.62 -15.05
N LEU A 387 10.58 -6.84 -14.56
CA LEU A 387 10.91 -6.68 -13.14
C LEU A 387 10.81 -5.21 -12.72
N TYR A 388 11.37 -4.28 -13.50
CA TYR A 388 11.20 -2.85 -13.22
C TYR A 388 9.75 -2.38 -13.37
N ALA A 389 8.98 -2.92 -14.32
CA ALA A 389 7.56 -2.58 -14.44
C ALA A 389 6.78 -2.96 -13.18
N THR A 390 7.04 -4.13 -12.58
CA THR A 390 6.42 -4.50 -11.29
C THR A 390 6.89 -3.61 -10.15
N LYS A 391 8.19 -3.29 -10.07
CA LYS A 391 8.74 -2.36 -9.08
C LYS A 391 8.00 -1.02 -9.10
N PHE A 392 7.91 -0.39 -10.27
CA PHE A 392 7.26 0.91 -10.44
C PHE A 392 5.72 0.85 -10.30
N SER A 393 5.14 -0.36 -10.22
CA SER A 393 3.72 -0.58 -9.99
C SER A 393 3.39 -0.91 -8.53
N GLY A 394 4.36 -0.80 -7.60
CA GLY A 394 4.13 -0.98 -6.16
C GLY A 394 4.72 -2.25 -5.56
N ASN A 395 5.39 -3.10 -6.36
CA ASN A 395 6.10 -4.26 -5.83
C ASN A 395 7.32 -3.85 -5.00
N SER A 396 7.41 -4.33 -3.75
CA SER A 396 8.58 -4.08 -2.89
C SER A 396 9.76 -4.99 -3.25
N ILE A 397 10.34 -4.78 -4.44
CA ILE A 397 11.60 -5.36 -4.93
C ILE A 397 12.66 -4.25 -5.11
N SER A 398 13.86 -4.50 -4.62
CA SER A 398 15.00 -3.60 -4.75
C SER A 398 15.70 -3.72 -6.10
N THR A 399 16.44 -2.69 -6.50
CA THR A 399 17.29 -2.72 -7.71
C THR A 399 18.31 -3.87 -7.65
N LYS A 400 18.89 -4.09 -6.47
CA LYS A 400 19.84 -5.17 -6.21
C LYS A 400 19.21 -6.55 -6.47
N GLU A 401 18.01 -6.80 -5.95
CA GLU A 401 17.29 -8.06 -6.19
C GLU A 401 16.99 -8.28 -7.68
N ILE A 402 16.63 -7.23 -8.42
CA ILE A 402 16.40 -7.32 -9.87
C ILE A 402 17.67 -7.77 -10.60
N GLU A 403 18.81 -7.16 -10.29
CA GLU A 403 20.09 -7.56 -10.90
C GLU A 403 20.47 -8.99 -10.54
N GLU A 404 20.26 -9.42 -9.29
CA GLU A 404 20.48 -10.80 -8.89
C GLU A 404 19.58 -11.78 -9.65
N MET A 405 18.28 -11.49 -9.82
CA MET A 405 17.37 -12.33 -10.62
C MET A 405 17.86 -12.49 -12.06
N LYS A 406 18.30 -11.41 -12.70
CA LYS A 406 18.82 -11.43 -14.07
C LYS A 406 20.03 -12.37 -14.21
N THR A 407 20.92 -12.40 -13.22
CA THR A 407 22.09 -13.31 -13.24
C THR A 407 21.71 -14.79 -13.16
N LEU A 408 20.62 -15.15 -12.46
CA LEU A 408 20.17 -16.54 -12.32
C LEU A 408 19.77 -17.17 -13.67
N VAL A 409 19.14 -16.39 -14.55
CA VAL A 409 18.78 -16.87 -15.90
C VAL A 409 20.00 -17.13 -16.76
N ILE A 410 21.02 -16.26 -16.65
CA ILE A 410 22.27 -16.42 -17.40
C ILE A 410 23.01 -17.67 -16.94
N SER A 411 23.11 -17.91 -15.63
CA SER A 411 23.78 -19.11 -15.09
C SER A 411 23.06 -20.41 -15.47
N ASP A 412 21.73 -20.40 -15.51
CA ASP A 412 20.92 -21.57 -15.86
C ASP A 412 20.97 -21.88 -17.36
N SER A 413 21.17 -20.85 -18.20
CA SER A 413 21.36 -21.00 -19.64
C SER A 413 22.74 -21.59 -19.97
N ILE A 414 23.80 -21.15 -19.27
CA ILE A 414 25.17 -21.66 -19.43
C ILE A 414 25.26 -23.13 -18.96
N THR A 415 24.62 -23.49 -17.84
CA THR A 415 24.63 -24.87 -17.34
C THR A 415 23.80 -25.83 -18.20
N LYS A 416 22.71 -25.37 -18.85
CA LYS A 416 21.95 -26.19 -19.82
C LYS A 416 22.73 -26.43 -21.12
N ASN A 417 23.51 -25.46 -21.59
CA ASN A 417 24.35 -25.61 -22.79
C ASN A 417 25.62 -26.46 -22.56
N ASN A 418 26.02 -26.68 -21.30
CA ASN A 418 27.17 -27.52 -20.93
C ASN A 418 26.79 -28.94 -20.51
N LYS A 419 25.52 -29.35 -20.60
CA LYS A 419 25.16 -30.77 -20.45
C LYS A 419 25.47 -31.49 -21.77
N PRO A 420 26.34 -32.51 -21.79
CA PRO A 420 26.57 -33.30 -23.00
C PRO A 420 25.24 -33.94 -23.42
N SER A 421 24.88 -33.77 -24.68
CA SER A 421 23.82 -34.52 -25.33
C SER A 421 24.09 -36.00 -25.10
N THR A 422 23.24 -36.61 -24.27
CA THR A 422 23.27 -38.05 -23.97
C THR A 422 22.35 -38.80 -24.89
#